data_AF-A0A249STZ9-F1
#
_entry.id   AF-A0A249STZ9-F1
#
_cell.length_a   1.000
_cell.length_b   1.000
_cell.length_c   1.000
_cell.angle_alpha   90.00
_cell.angle_beta   90.00
_cell.angle_gamma   90.00
#
_symmetry.space_group_name_H-M   'P 1'
#
loop_
_entity.id
_entity.type
_entity.pdbx_description
1 polymer ?
#
loop_
_entity_poly.entity_id
_entity_poly.type
_entity_poly.pdbx_seq_one_letter_code
_entity_poly.pdbx_strand_id
1 'polypeptide(L)'
;MFKKLNIGSEERAVIVLGFCKGRDSSCTMLYMEEARLLIRHLKSRDPEEKKAEVMRRKIISMAHEMGWELPGGKADMRRIDGWCLQQMGLGKKLNQFNYNELPKLVSIFQKVYLQFFKAI
;
A
#
# COMPACT_ATOMS: atom_id res chain seq x y z
N MET A 1 -2.98 -2.82 -13.92
CA MET A 1 -2.18 -3.80 -13.15
C MET A 1 -1.58 -4.87 -14.08
N PHE A 2 -2.39 -5.64 -14.83
CA PHE A 2 -1.86 -6.61 -15.82
C PHE A 2 -0.89 -6.02 -16.85
N LYS A 3 -1.30 -4.91 -17.51
CA LYS A 3 -0.43 -4.18 -18.46
C LYS A 3 0.89 -3.70 -17.83
N LYS A 4 0.86 -3.32 -16.55
CA LYS A 4 2.05 -2.88 -15.79
C LYS A 4 3.01 -4.05 -15.54
N LEU A 5 2.47 -5.25 -15.34
CA LEU A 5 3.24 -6.48 -15.12
C LEU A 5 3.65 -7.17 -16.43
N ASN A 6 3.40 -6.54 -17.59
CA ASN A 6 3.65 -7.13 -18.91
C ASN A 6 2.96 -8.49 -19.13
N ILE A 7 1.81 -8.72 -18.50
CA ILE A 7 1.01 -9.94 -18.66
C ILE A 7 0.18 -9.81 -19.94
N GLY A 8 0.38 -10.75 -20.88
CA GLY A 8 -0.33 -10.81 -22.16
C GLY A 8 -1.81 -11.18 -22.03
N SER A 9 -2.58 -11.06 -23.10
CA SER A 9 -4.03 -11.33 -23.09
C SER A 9 -4.36 -12.78 -22.73
N GLU A 10 -3.62 -13.74 -23.30
CA GLU A 10 -3.81 -15.17 -23.05
C GLU A 10 -3.42 -15.56 -21.61
N GLU A 11 -2.26 -15.11 -21.15
CA GLU A 11 -1.81 -15.35 -19.77
C GLU A 11 -2.78 -14.71 -18.76
N ARG A 12 -3.30 -13.52 -19.06
CA ARG A 12 -4.33 -12.88 -18.24
C ARG A 12 -5.57 -13.75 -18.11
N ALA A 13 -6.08 -14.30 -19.22
CA ALA A 13 -7.26 -15.16 -19.20
C ALA A 13 -7.02 -16.41 -18.34
N VAL A 14 -5.87 -17.05 -18.46
CA VAL A 14 -5.48 -18.23 -17.66
C VAL A 14 -5.41 -17.90 -16.17
N ILE A 15 -4.81 -16.76 -15.81
CA ILE A 15 -4.75 -16.31 -14.41
C ILE A 15 -6.16 -16.12 -13.86
N VAL A 16 -7.02 -15.38 -14.56
CA VAL A 16 -8.40 -15.11 -14.11
C VAL A 16 -9.18 -16.42 -13.95
N LEU A 17 -9.07 -17.32 -14.93
CA LEU A 17 -9.72 -18.63 -14.92
C LEU A 17 -9.32 -19.46 -13.68
N GLY A 18 -8.04 -19.40 -13.28
CA GLY A 18 -7.53 -20.06 -12.09
C GLY A 18 -8.16 -19.52 -10.80
N PHE A 19 -8.36 -18.20 -10.69
CA PHE A 19 -8.96 -17.57 -9.52
C PHE A 19 -10.47 -17.77 -9.41
N CYS A 20 -11.17 -18.02 -10.52
CA CYS A 20 -12.61 -18.29 -10.54
C CYS A 20 -12.95 -19.79 -10.69
N LYS A 21 -11.97 -20.69 -10.47
CA LYS A 21 -12.14 -22.15 -10.55
C LYS A 21 -12.74 -22.63 -11.88
N GLY A 22 -12.34 -22.04 -13.00
CA GLY A 22 -12.82 -22.46 -14.33
C GLY A 22 -14.11 -21.77 -14.82
N ARG A 23 -14.75 -20.94 -13.98
CA ARG A 23 -16.06 -20.35 -14.31
C ARG A 23 -16.02 -19.34 -15.47
N ASP A 24 -15.04 -18.44 -15.50
CA ASP A 24 -14.98 -17.35 -16.48
C ASP A 24 -13.54 -16.83 -16.66
N SER A 25 -13.19 -16.34 -17.85
CA SER A 25 -11.87 -15.73 -18.11
C SER A 25 -11.88 -14.20 -17.98
N SER A 26 -13.04 -13.61 -17.72
CA SER A 26 -13.21 -12.16 -17.57
C SER A 26 -13.12 -11.70 -16.12
N CYS A 27 -12.34 -10.63 -15.89
CA CYS A 27 -12.24 -9.99 -14.58
C CYS A 27 -13.57 -9.42 -14.06
N THR A 28 -14.52 -9.11 -14.96
CA THR A 28 -15.83 -8.56 -14.58
C THR A 28 -16.73 -9.58 -13.90
N MET A 29 -16.44 -10.86 -14.10
CA MET A 29 -17.28 -11.95 -13.59
C MET A 29 -16.76 -12.50 -12.26
N LEU A 30 -15.62 -12.01 -11.76
CA LEU A 30 -15.04 -12.42 -10.48
C LEU A 30 -15.92 -12.01 -9.30
N TYR A 31 -16.12 -12.94 -8.36
CA TYR A 31 -16.68 -12.59 -7.07
C TYR A 31 -15.71 -11.72 -6.27
N MET A 32 -16.24 -10.98 -5.29
CA MET A 32 -15.45 -10.01 -4.53
C MET A 32 -14.22 -10.63 -3.85
N GLU A 33 -14.34 -11.85 -3.32
CA GLU A 33 -13.24 -12.59 -2.71
C GLU A 33 -12.18 -13.00 -3.75
N GLU A 34 -12.63 -13.51 -4.91
CA GLU A 34 -11.75 -13.91 -6.01
C GLU A 34 -10.98 -12.70 -6.56
N ALA A 35 -11.67 -11.58 -6.74
CA ALA A 35 -11.07 -10.32 -7.15
C ALA A 35 -10.04 -9.82 -6.13
N ARG A 36 -10.33 -9.90 -4.82
CA ARG A 36 -9.38 -9.54 -3.76
C ARG A 36 -8.13 -10.42 -3.77
N LEU A 37 -8.29 -11.74 -3.93
CA LEU A 37 -7.18 -12.68 -4.02
C LEU A 37 -6.33 -12.41 -5.26
N LEU A 38 -6.97 -12.17 -6.40
CA LEU A 38 -6.28 -11.80 -7.64
C LEU A 38 -5.48 -10.50 -7.46
N ILE A 39 -6.08 -9.45 -6.92
CA ILE A 39 -5.39 -8.17 -6.67
C ILE A 39 -4.17 -8.39 -5.75
N ARG A 40 -4.33 -9.18 -4.68
CA ARG A 40 -3.22 -9.53 -3.77
C ARG A 40 -2.11 -10.26 -4.52
N HIS A 41 -2.45 -11.23 -5.34
CA HIS A 41 -1.49 -11.97 -6.16
C HIS A 41 -0.74 -11.05 -7.12
N LEU A 42 -1.45 -10.18 -7.85
CA LEU A 42 -0.82 -9.24 -8.80
C LEU A 42 0.09 -8.23 -8.08
N LYS A 43 -0.36 -7.68 -6.94
CA LYS A 43 0.48 -6.80 -6.11
C LYS A 43 1.75 -7.48 -5.63
N SER A 44 1.70 -8.77 -5.27
CA SER A 44 2.87 -9.54 -4.85
C SER A 44 3.90 -9.76 -5.97
N ARG A 45 3.50 -9.62 -7.24
CA ARG A 45 4.39 -9.70 -8.41
C ARG A 45 4.92 -8.33 -8.84
N ASP A 46 4.34 -7.24 -8.35
CA ASP A 46 4.78 -5.86 -8.67
C ASP A 46 5.99 -5.46 -7.80
N PRO A 47 7.20 -5.31 -8.37
CA PRO A 47 8.39 -4.94 -7.60
C PRO A 47 8.30 -3.51 -7.03
N GLU A 48 7.57 -2.60 -7.69
CA GLU A 48 7.38 -1.25 -7.18
C GLU A 48 6.44 -1.24 -5.98
N GLU A 49 5.39 -2.07 -6.00
CA GLU A 49 4.47 -2.18 -4.86
C GLU A 49 5.17 -2.79 -3.64
N LYS A 50 6.09 -3.75 -3.83
CA LYS A 50 6.93 -4.26 -2.74
C LYS A 50 7.77 -3.17 -2.10
N LYS A 51 8.46 -2.35 -2.92
CA LYS A 51 9.25 -1.22 -2.41
C LYS A 51 8.37 -0.16 -1.75
N ALA A 52 7.19 0.11 -2.31
CA ALA A 52 6.19 0.99 -1.73
C ALA A 52 5.73 0.50 -0.34
N GLU A 53 5.50 -0.80 -0.19
CA GLU A 53 5.14 -1.40 1.09
C GLU A 53 6.24 -1.24 2.14
N VAL A 54 7.51 -1.42 1.78
CA VAL A 54 8.65 -1.17 2.67
C VAL A 54 8.65 0.28 3.17
N MET A 55 8.42 1.24 2.27
CA MET A 55 8.35 2.67 2.64
C MET A 55 7.16 2.99 3.57
N ARG A 56 5.98 2.40 3.31
CA ARG A 56 4.82 2.53 4.19
C ARG A 56 5.10 1.96 5.57
N ARG A 57 5.70 0.77 5.66
CA ARG A 57 6.10 0.15 6.92
C ARG A 57 7.12 0.99 7.69
N LYS A 58 8.06 1.63 6.99
CA LYS A 58 9.02 2.54 7.62
C LYS A 58 8.33 3.72 8.32
N ILE A 59 7.33 4.34 7.68
CA ILE A 59 6.53 5.40 8.30
C ILE A 59 5.79 4.88 9.54
N ILE A 60 5.17 3.70 9.43
CA ILE A 60 4.45 3.08 10.54
C ILE A 60 5.39 2.78 11.72
N SER A 61 6.60 2.28 11.47
CA SER A 61 7.62 2.04 12.51
C SER A 61 8.02 3.32 13.22
N MET A 62 8.33 4.38 12.47
CA MET A 62 8.67 5.68 13.06
C MET A 62 7.50 6.26 13.88
N ALA A 63 6.26 6.11 13.40
CA ALA A 63 5.08 6.54 14.13
C ALA A 63 4.90 5.77 15.44
N HIS A 64 5.09 4.44 15.41
CA HIS A 64 5.07 3.59 16.60
C HIS A 64 6.13 4.04 17.61
N GLU A 65 7.37 4.26 17.18
CA GLU A 65 8.45 4.77 18.05
C GLU A 65 8.18 6.15 18.64
N MET A 66 7.36 6.98 17.98
CA MET A 66 6.88 8.27 18.50
C MET A 66 5.66 8.13 19.44
N GLY A 67 5.24 6.91 19.76
CA GLY A 67 4.07 6.62 20.59
C GLY A 67 2.73 6.87 19.89
N TRP A 68 2.69 6.89 18.55
CA TRP A 68 1.43 7.01 17.80
C TRP A 68 0.75 5.64 17.71
N GLU A 69 0.27 5.17 18.85
CA GLU A 69 -0.30 3.85 19.03
C GLU A 69 -1.72 3.92 19.62
N LEU A 70 -2.52 2.93 19.28
CA LEU A 70 -3.80 2.65 19.92
C LEU A 70 -3.58 1.91 21.25
N PRO A 71 -4.57 1.94 22.17
CA PRO A 71 -4.56 1.05 23.33
C PRO A 71 -4.40 -0.41 22.89
N GLY A 72 -3.26 -1.01 23.21
CA GLY A 72 -2.87 -2.34 22.73
C GLY A 72 -1.61 -2.38 21.84
N GLY A 73 -0.87 -1.27 21.72
CA GLY A 73 0.48 -1.24 21.14
C GLY A 73 0.52 -1.33 19.60
N LYS A 74 -0.62 -1.18 18.93
CA LYS A 74 -0.69 -1.13 17.46
C LYS A 74 -0.60 0.30 17.00
N ALA A 75 0.19 0.57 15.95
CA ALA A 75 0.26 1.89 15.35
C ALA A 75 -1.14 2.43 14.97
N ASP A 76 -1.42 3.67 15.35
CA ASP A 76 -2.67 4.35 15.06
C ASP A 76 -2.70 4.82 13.60
N MET A 77 -3.23 3.94 12.74
CA MET A 77 -3.39 4.22 11.32
C MET A 77 -4.29 5.42 11.04
N ARG A 78 -5.26 5.75 11.91
CA ARG A 78 -6.13 6.92 11.71
C ARG A 78 -5.35 8.21 11.93
N ARG A 79 -4.49 8.24 12.95
CA ARG A 79 -3.59 9.36 13.21
C ARG A 79 -2.57 9.53 12.08
N ILE A 80 -1.98 8.43 11.61
CA ILE A 80 -1.03 8.46 10.48
C ILE A 80 -1.73 8.95 9.20
N ASP A 81 -2.90 8.43 8.89
CA ASP A 81 -3.68 8.88 7.73
C ASP A 81 -4.08 10.35 7.85
N GLY A 82 -4.50 10.79 9.04
CA GLY A 82 -4.83 12.19 9.32
C GLY A 82 -3.63 13.11 9.09
N TRP A 83 -2.44 12.70 9.55
CA TRP A 83 -1.21 13.41 9.27
C TRP A 83 -0.93 13.44 7.75
N CYS A 84 -1.02 12.31 7.06
CA CYS A 84 -0.82 12.24 5.61
C CYS A 84 -1.77 13.15 4.81
N LEU A 85 -3.03 13.27 5.26
CA LEU A 85 -4.03 14.15 4.63
C LEU A 85 -3.65 15.64 4.75
N GLN A 86 -3.04 16.02 5.88
CA GLN A 86 -2.57 17.39 6.11
C GLN A 86 -1.27 17.70 5.36
N GLN A 87 -0.43 16.69 5.17
CA GLN A 87 0.88 16.87 4.54
C GLN A 87 0.79 16.89 3.01
N MET A 88 1.59 17.78 2.41
CA MET A 88 1.75 17.95 0.96
C MET A 88 0.51 18.37 0.15
N GLY A 89 -0.64 18.65 0.79
CA GLY A 89 -1.86 19.07 0.07
C GLY A 89 -2.39 18.02 -0.91
N LEU A 90 -1.93 16.77 -0.81
CA LEU A 90 -2.31 15.69 -1.72
C LEU A 90 -3.65 15.06 -1.36
N GLY A 91 -4.12 15.24 -0.11
CA GLY A 91 -5.41 14.69 0.34
C GLY A 91 -5.48 13.16 0.27
N LYS A 92 -4.33 12.48 0.41
CA LYS A 92 -4.21 11.01 0.30
C LYS A 92 -3.89 10.37 1.64
N LYS A 93 -4.49 9.20 1.90
CA LYS A 93 -4.14 8.28 2.99
C LYS A 93 -2.84 7.54 2.68
N LEU A 94 -2.16 6.99 3.69
CA LEU A 94 -0.84 6.34 3.51
C LEU A 94 -0.86 5.24 2.43
N ASN A 95 -1.93 4.43 2.40
CA ASN A 95 -2.07 3.33 1.45
C ASN A 95 -2.44 3.76 0.02
N GLN A 96 -2.74 5.03 -0.21
CA GLN A 96 -3.11 5.57 -1.52
C GLN A 96 -1.91 6.17 -2.27
N PHE A 97 -0.78 6.38 -1.59
CA PHE A 97 0.43 6.87 -2.25
C PHE A 97 1.04 5.80 -3.15
N ASN A 98 1.46 6.23 -4.34
CA ASN A 98 2.19 5.38 -5.27
C ASN A 98 3.70 5.35 -4.94
N TYR A 99 4.43 4.46 -5.63
CA TYR A 99 5.86 4.28 -5.43
C TYR A 99 6.69 5.58 -5.63
N ASN A 100 6.28 6.47 -6.52
CA ASN A 100 7.02 7.71 -6.82
C ASN A 100 6.78 8.80 -5.77
N GLU A 101 5.61 8.80 -5.12
CA GLU A 101 5.25 9.79 -4.09
C GLU A 101 5.78 9.42 -2.70
N LEU A 102 5.88 8.12 -2.41
CA LEU A 102 6.29 7.62 -1.10
C LEU A 102 7.69 8.06 -0.64
N PRO A 103 8.74 8.12 -1.47
CA PRO A 103 10.06 8.59 -1.05
C PRO A 103 10.02 10.01 -0.47
N LYS A 104 9.24 10.90 -1.10
CA LYS A 104 9.06 12.28 -0.62
C LYS A 104 8.32 12.30 0.71
N LEU A 105 7.25 11.52 0.84
CA LEU A 105 6.50 11.40 2.10
C LEU A 105 7.38 10.87 3.24
N VAL A 106 8.17 9.82 2.98
CA VAL A 106 9.12 9.24 3.93
C VAL A 106 10.15 10.28 4.39
N SER A 107 10.70 11.08 3.45
CA SER A 107 11.67 12.13 3.80
C SER A 107 11.05 13.21 4.71
N ILE A 108 9.82 13.62 4.42
CA ILE A 108 9.09 14.58 5.27
C ILE A 108 8.84 13.98 6.66
N PHE A 109 8.36 12.74 6.72
CA PHE A 109 8.10 12.07 8.00
C PHE A 109 9.38 11.91 8.83
N GLN A 110 10.50 11.55 8.21
CA GLN A 110 11.80 11.45 8.88
C GLN A 110 12.22 12.78 9.54
N LYS A 111 11.96 13.92 8.91
CA LYS A 111 12.26 15.23 9.52
C LYS A 111 11.43 15.45 10.78
N VAL A 112 10.14 15.11 10.76
CA VAL A 112 9.26 15.20 11.92
C VAL A 112 9.72 14.26 13.03
N TYR A 113 10.07 13.03 12.68
CA TYR A 113 10.63 12.04 13.61
C TYR A 113 11.92 12.56 14.26
N LEU A 114 12.89 13.06 13.49
CA LEU A 114 14.13 13.61 14.04
C LEU A 114 13.90 14.83 14.93
N GLN A 115 12.92 15.67 14.62
CA GLN A 115 12.55 16.81 15.47
C GLN A 115 11.98 16.35 16.82
N PHE A 116 11.17 15.30 16.82
CA PHE A 116 10.63 14.71 18.06
C PHE A 116 11.76 14.20 18.96
N PHE A 117 12.73 13.48 18.41
CA PHE A 117 13.87 12.97 19.19
C PHE A 117 14.83 14.05 19.67
N LYS A 118 14.99 15.16 18.94
CA LYS A 118 15.80 16.31 19.40
C LYS A 118 15.15 17.11 20.52
N ALA A 119 13.84 16.95 20.71
CA ALA A 119 13.07 17.66 21.73
C ALA A 119 12.95 16.88 23.05
N ILE A 120 13.46 15.64 23.09
CA ILE A 120 13.59 14.78 24.28
C ILE A 120 15.01 14.93 24.83
#